data_AF-A0A9X9I4S0-F1
#
_entry.id   AF-A0A9X9I4S0-F1
#
_cell.length_a   1.000
_cell.length_b   1.000
_cell.length_c   1.000
_cell.angle_alpha   90.00
_cell.angle_beta   90.00
_cell.angle_gamma   90.00
#
_symmetry.space_group_name_H-M   'P 1'
#
loop_
_entity.id
_entity.type
_entity.pdbx_description
1 polymer ?
#
loop_
_entity_poly.entity_id
_entity_poly.type
_entity_poly.pdbx_seq_one_letter_code
_entity_poly.pdbx_strand_id
1 'polypeptide(L)'
;MLNKKFKLQDTLDVYISELENNKVVVTFSRMTTRERLEITTHRNVAMFLACLNGKQTALEILNTLGHFDIKQAVKLLDFLQAKHLICETDNNEIKNSRYSRQIAYFDDMVLNQSGNKSQQKLQNKHIVIIGCGAVTGAMAEILARAGVEKFTLIDDRKVRQSDLLRHLFCRLNQIGNYKTDILANYLKRINHKIQTKIFHEKLLPQTDLNNWITDDVDLVINGCDEPYIGHTSLKIGRFLQKKNIPMYVMGDLMHI
;
A
#
# COMPACT_ATOMS: atom_id res chain seq x y z
N MET A 1 14.70 15.90 -21.26
CA MET A 1 13.52 15.01 -21.29
C MET A 1 13.72 13.81 -22.21
N LEU A 2 14.16 13.99 -23.45
CA LEU A 2 14.22 12.90 -24.44
C LEU A 2 15.24 11.78 -24.14
N ASN A 3 16.28 12.06 -23.35
CA ASN A 3 17.27 11.06 -22.93
C ASN A 3 16.77 10.13 -21.79
N LYS A 4 15.53 10.32 -21.34
CA LYS A 4 14.90 9.51 -20.29
C LYS A 4 14.13 8.36 -20.91
N LYS A 5 13.98 7.28 -20.14
CA LYS A 5 13.18 6.12 -20.49
C LYS A 5 11.79 6.29 -19.90
N PHE A 6 10.77 6.20 -20.74
CA PHE A 6 9.38 6.30 -20.31
C PHE A 6 8.64 5.01 -20.61
N LYS A 7 7.71 4.66 -19.73
CA LYS A 7 6.70 3.63 -19.97
C LYS A 7 5.30 4.20 -19.75
N LEU A 8 4.32 3.65 -20.46
CA LEU A 8 2.92 3.84 -20.09
C LEU A 8 2.67 3.29 -18.68
N GLN A 9 1.79 3.92 -17.91
CA GLN A 9 1.44 3.40 -16.59
C GLN A 9 0.74 2.04 -16.71
N ASP A 10 1.06 1.13 -15.79
CA ASP A 10 0.55 -0.25 -15.78
C ASP A 10 -0.98 -0.33 -15.52
N THR A 11 -1.60 0.78 -15.10
CA THR A 11 -3.04 0.91 -14.81
C THR A 11 -3.86 1.41 -15.99
N LEU A 12 -3.25 1.61 -17.16
CA LEU A 12 -3.91 2.12 -18.35
C LEU A 12 -4.19 1.01 -19.34
N ASP A 13 -5.46 0.91 -19.74
CA ASP A 13 -5.81 0.27 -21.00
C ASP A 13 -5.77 1.33 -22.10
N VAL A 14 -5.04 1.03 -23.18
CA VAL A 14 -4.92 1.93 -24.34
C VAL A 14 -5.60 1.28 -25.54
N TYR A 15 -6.57 1.99 -26.12
CA TYR A 15 -7.29 1.59 -27.31
C TYR A 15 -6.96 2.54 -28.45
N ILE A 16 -6.85 2.00 -29.66
CA ILE A 16 -6.60 2.78 -30.88
C ILE A 16 -7.75 2.53 -31.85
N SER A 17 -8.41 3.61 -32.26
CA SER A 17 -9.45 3.60 -33.28
C SER A 17 -8.95 4.37 -34.51
N GLU A 18 -8.97 3.73 -35.67
CA GLU A 18 -8.53 4.35 -36.93
C GLU A 18 -9.57 5.35 -37.44
N LEU A 19 -9.09 6.47 -38.00
CA LEU A 19 -9.87 7.47 -38.72
C LEU A 19 -9.31 7.65 -40.15
N GLU A 20 -9.99 8.44 -40.97
CA GLU A 20 -9.50 8.81 -42.30
C GLU A 20 -8.22 9.68 -42.24
N ASN A 21 -7.45 9.69 -43.33
CA ASN A 21 -6.26 10.55 -43.51
C ASN A 21 -5.14 10.35 -42.47
N ASN A 22 -4.81 9.09 -42.15
CA ASN A 22 -3.76 8.71 -41.17
C ASN A 22 -3.96 9.29 -39.76
N LYS A 23 -5.19 9.65 -39.41
CA LYS A 23 -5.56 10.05 -38.05
C LYS A 23 -6.05 8.85 -37.27
N VAL A 24 -5.82 8.88 -35.96
CA VAL A 24 -6.28 7.88 -35.01
C VAL A 24 -6.80 8.57 -33.76
N VAL A 25 -7.77 7.95 -33.10
CA VAL A 25 -8.15 8.28 -31.73
C VAL A 25 -7.43 7.32 -30.81
N VAL A 26 -6.63 7.85 -29.88
CA VAL A 26 -6.02 7.07 -28.80
C VAL A 26 -6.83 7.32 -27.53
N THR A 27 -7.47 6.27 -27.02
CA THR A 27 -8.25 6.31 -25.79
C THR A 27 -7.45 5.67 -24.67
N PHE A 28 -7.09 6.47 -23.67
CA PHE A 28 -6.52 6.02 -22.41
C PHE A 28 -7.65 5.81 -21.42
N SER A 29 -7.82 4.58 -20.93
CA SER A 29 -8.81 4.23 -19.90
C SER A 29 -8.09 3.79 -18.64
N ARG A 30 -8.23 4.56 -17.55
CA ARG A 30 -7.70 4.17 -16.24
C ARG A 30 -8.52 3.04 -15.67
N MET A 31 -7.89 1.91 -15.39
CA MET A 31 -8.57 0.75 -14.81
C MET A 31 -9.09 1.02 -13.39
N THR A 32 -8.38 1.86 -12.63
CA THR A 32 -8.64 2.17 -11.23
C THR A 32 -9.79 3.17 -11.04
N THR A 33 -9.76 4.30 -11.76
CA THR A 33 -10.77 5.37 -11.65
C THR A 33 -11.90 5.25 -12.67
N ARG A 34 -11.72 4.41 -13.70
CA ARG A 34 -12.59 4.34 -14.90
C ARG A 34 -12.66 5.64 -15.69
N GLU A 35 -11.78 6.60 -15.40
CA GLU A 35 -11.62 7.82 -16.18
C GLU A 35 -11.09 7.50 -17.58
N ARG A 36 -11.60 8.24 -18.58
CA ARG A 36 -11.15 8.12 -19.97
C ARG A 36 -10.63 9.46 -20.47
N LEU A 37 -9.51 9.39 -21.18
CA LEU A 37 -8.94 10.52 -21.91
C LEU A 37 -8.75 10.09 -23.36
N GLU A 38 -9.26 10.89 -24.29
CA GLU A 38 -9.11 10.63 -25.72
C GLU A 38 -8.28 11.73 -26.36
N ILE A 39 -7.34 11.34 -27.22
CA ILE A 39 -6.60 12.27 -28.07
C ILE A 39 -6.75 11.85 -29.53
N THR A 40 -7.13 12.80 -30.38
CA THR A 40 -7.11 12.62 -31.83
C THR A 40 -5.78 13.10 -32.37
N THR A 41 -5.04 12.22 -33.02
CA THR A 41 -3.65 12.48 -33.42
C THR A 41 -3.27 11.74 -34.71
N HIS A 42 -2.09 12.01 -35.24
CA HIS A 42 -1.55 11.25 -36.38
C HIS A 42 -1.10 9.85 -35.93
N ARG A 43 -1.21 8.85 -36.81
CA ARG A 43 -0.83 7.45 -36.54
C ARG A 43 0.58 7.29 -35.95
N ASN A 44 1.53 8.11 -36.38
CA ASN A 44 2.90 8.10 -35.86
C ASN A 44 2.95 8.35 -34.34
N VAL A 45 2.06 9.16 -33.77
CA VAL A 45 1.98 9.39 -32.31
C VAL A 45 1.50 8.15 -31.59
N ALA A 46 0.52 7.42 -32.13
CA ALA A 46 0.12 6.13 -31.55
C ALA A 46 1.25 5.10 -31.61
N MET A 47 2.01 5.06 -32.70
CA MET A 47 3.21 4.21 -32.81
C MET A 47 4.29 4.60 -31.79
N PHE A 48 4.54 5.91 -31.60
CA PHE A 48 5.46 6.40 -30.59
C PHE A 48 5.05 5.97 -29.18
N LEU A 49 3.76 6.14 -28.83
CA LEU A 49 3.20 5.70 -27.55
C LEU A 49 3.37 4.19 -27.33
N ALA A 50 3.13 3.37 -28.36
CA ALA A 50 3.29 1.92 -28.30
C ALA A 50 4.76 1.50 -28.05
N CYS A 51 5.74 2.33 -28.42
CA CYS A 51 7.15 2.08 -28.16
C CYS A 51 7.59 2.50 -26.74
N LEU A 52 6.79 3.26 -25.99
CA LEU A 52 7.10 3.67 -24.60
C LEU A 52 6.94 2.50 -23.63
N ASN A 53 7.97 1.65 -23.56
CA ASN A 53 8.01 0.44 -22.75
C ASN A 53 9.11 0.47 -21.65
N GLY A 54 9.76 1.62 -21.45
CA GLY A 54 10.83 1.81 -20.48
C GLY A 54 12.18 1.17 -20.82
N LYS A 55 12.36 0.58 -22.01
CA LYS A 55 13.63 -0.04 -22.41
C LYS A 55 14.58 0.94 -23.10
N GLN A 56 14.03 1.75 -23.99
CA GLN A 56 14.74 2.74 -24.80
C GLN A 56 14.40 4.16 -24.32
N THR A 57 15.31 5.09 -24.58
CA THR A 57 15.06 6.52 -24.37
C THR A 57 14.05 7.03 -25.39
N ALA A 58 13.31 8.09 -25.06
CA ALA A 58 12.40 8.71 -26.00
C ALA A 58 13.12 9.16 -27.29
N LEU A 59 14.38 9.62 -27.20
CA LEU A 59 15.18 10.01 -28.36
C LEU A 59 15.48 8.83 -29.29
N GLU A 60 15.88 7.68 -28.74
CA GLU A 60 16.14 6.46 -29.53
C GLU A 60 14.89 5.98 -30.26
N ILE A 61 13.72 6.05 -29.60
CA ILE A 61 12.43 5.69 -30.21
C ILE A 61 12.11 6.64 -31.37
N LEU A 62 12.23 7.95 -31.17
CA LEU A 62 11.97 8.95 -32.22
C LEU A 62 12.88 8.75 -33.43
N ASN A 63 14.16 8.46 -33.21
CA ASN A 63 15.12 8.18 -34.28
C ASN A 63 14.75 6.92 -35.08
N THR A 64 14.18 5.91 -34.40
CA THR A 64 13.76 4.65 -35.03
C THR A 64 12.50 4.83 -35.89
N LEU A 65 11.54 5.62 -35.42
CA LEU A 65 10.27 5.84 -36.11
C LEU A 65 10.38 6.80 -37.29
N GLY A 66 11.37 7.71 -37.29
CA GLY A 66 11.53 8.75 -38.31
C GLY A 66 10.40 9.78 -38.30
N HIS A 67 10.58 10.88 -39.03
CA HIS A 67 9.57 11.94 -39.27
C HIS A 67 8.76 12.36 -38.02
N PHE A 68 9.44 12.85 -36.99
CA PHE A 68 8.82 13.46 -35.81
C PHE A 68 9.46 14.81 -35.49
N ASP A 69 8.65 15.84 -35.28
CA ASP A 69 9.15 17.11 -34.74
C ASP A 69 9.52 16.92 -33.27
N ILE A 70 10.81 17.08 -32.97
CA ILE A 70 11.40 16.98 -31.63
C ILE A 70 10.68 17.91 -30.64
N LYS A 71 10.32 19.13 -31.05
CA LYS A 71 9.63 20.10 -30.19
C LYS A 71 8.22 19.62 -29.84
N GLN A 72 7.52 19.01 -30.78
CA GLN A 72 6.19 18.43 -30.54
C GLN A 72 6.28 17.18 -29.66
N ALA A 73 7.30 16.34 -29.86
CA ALA A 73 7.51 15.17 -29.02
C ALA A 73 7.76 15.53 -27.54
N VAL A 74 8.55 16.58 -27.27
CA VAL A 74 8.74 17.08 -25.90
C VAL A 74 7.42 17.56 -25.31
N LYS A 75 6.66 18.38 -26.03
CA LYS A 75 5.33 18.85 -25.56
C LYS A 75 4.37 17.70 -25.28
N LEU A 76 4.38 16.66 -26.12
CA LEU A 76 3.58 15.46 -25.91
C LEU A 76 3.99 14.74 -24.63
N LEU A 77 5.29 14.50 -24.42
CA LEU A 77 5.78 13.87 -23.20
C LEU A 77 5.42 14.70 -21.95
N ASP A 78 5.52 16.03 -22.01
CA ASP A 78 5.14 16.92 -20.91
C ASP A 78 3.65 16.78 -20.59
N PHE A 79 2.80 16.76 -21.61
CA PHE A 79 1.36 16.54 -21.47
C PHE A 79 1.06 15.16 -20.85
N LEU A 80 1.68 14.09 -21.35
CA LEU A 80 1.46 12.74 -20.86
C LEU A 80 1.91 12.59 -19.41
N GLN A 81 3.04 13.20 -19.02
CA GLN A 81 3.50 13.21 -17.63
C GLN A 81 2.57 14.02 -16.73
N ALA A 82 2.16 15.22 -17.15
CA ALA A 82 1.23 16.05 -16.39
C ALA A 82 -0.13 15.38 -16.20
N LYS A 83 -0.56 14.56 -17.16
CA LYS A 83 -1.76 13.73 -17.08
C LYS A 83 -1.53 12.39 -16.39
N HIS A 84 -0.33 12.10 -15.86
CA HIS A 84 0.03 10.83 -15.24
C HIS A 84 -0.27 9.61 -16.14
N LEU A 85 -0.02 9.71 -17.45
CA LEU A 85 -0.22 8.61 -18.40
C LEU A 85 1.05 7.81 -18.65
N ILE A 86 2.20 8.45 -18.44
CA ILE A 86 3.51 7.82 -18.52
C ILE A 86 4.28 8.06 -17.22
N CYS A 87 5.18 7.15 -16.89
CA CYS A 87 6.16 7.32 -15.83
C CYS A 87 7.58 7.13 -16.35
N GLU A 88 8.51 7.80 -15.70
CA GLU A 88 9.94 7.59 -15.93
C GLU A 88 10.35 6.27 -15.29
N THR A 89 11.11 5.46 -16.03
CA THR A 89 11.61 4.17 -15.54
C THR A 89 13.00 4.36 -14.99
N ASP A 90 13.12 4.27 -13.66
CA ASP A 90 14.41 4.22 -12.98
C ASP A 90 14.92 2.77 -12.91
N ASN A 91 16.24 2.59 -12.90
CA ASN A 91 16.88 1.27 -12.76
C ASN A 91 16.57 0.57 -11.41
N ASN A 92 15.91 1.26 -10.47
CA ASN A 92 15.55 0.75 -9.14
C ASN A 92 14.13 0.16 -9.06
N GLU A 93 13.43 -0.04 -10.19
CA GLU A 93 12.13 -0.73 -10.16
C GLU A 93 12.26 -2.14 -9.58
N ILE A 94 11.47 -2.43 -8.55
CA ILE A 94 11.37 -3.76 -7.96
C ILE A 94 10.62 -4.66 -8.95
N LYS A 95 11.36 -5.24 -9.91
CA LYS A 95 10.83 -6.26 -10.81
C LYS A 95 10.30 -7.44 -9.99
N ASN A 96 9.09 -7.90 -10.32
CA ASN A 96 8.40 -9.01 -9.66
C ASN A 96 8.15 -8.83 -8.15
N SER A 97 7.89 -7.60 -7.71
CA SER A 97 7.35 -7.37 -6.36
C SER A 97 5.99 -8.06 -6.20
N ARG A 98 5.78 -8.74 -5.07
CA ARG A 98 4.45 -9.23 -4.66
C ARG A 98 3.40 -8.11 -4.54
N TYR A 99 3.85 -6.85 -4.49
CA TYR A 99 3.02 -5.65 -4.36
C TYR A 99 2.77 -4.95 -5.70
N SER A 100 3.10 -5.55 -6.85
CA SER A 100 3.00 -4.90 -8.18
C SER A 100 1.65 -4.22 -8.43
N ARG A 101 0.53 -4.93 -8.15
CA ARG A 101 -0.83 -4.37 -8.31
C ARG A 101 -1.12 -3.20 -7.38
N GLN A 102 -0.61 -3.26 -6.14
CA GLN A 102 -0.79 -2.21 -5.15
C GLN A 102 0.08 -0.98 -5.47
N ILE A 103 1.30 -1.20 -5.97
CA ILE A 103 2.19 -0.13 -6.46
C ILE A 103 1.49 0.64 -7.59
N ALA A 104 0.92 -0.08 -8.56
CA ALA A 104 0.17 0.51 -9.66
C ALA A 104 -1.03 1.33 -9.16
N TYR A 105 -1.78 0.81 -8.16
CA TYR A 105 -2.85 1.58 -7.51
C TYR A 105 -2.34 2.87 -6.84
N PHE A 106 -1.17 2.85 -6.20
CA PHE A 106 -0.59 4.05 -5.60
C PHE A 106 -0.14 5.07 -6.64
N ASP A 107 0.34 4.65 -7.81
CA ASP A 107 0.70 5.57 -8.90
C ASP A 107 -0.51 6.40 -9.38
N ASP A 108 -1.72 5.84 -9.30
CA ASP A 108 -2.96 6.55 -9.65
C ASP A 108 -3.54 7.39 -8.51
N MET A 109 -3.41 6.93 -7.27
CA MET A 109 -4.14 7.50 -6.11
C MET A 109 -3.28 8.43 -5.25
N VAL A 110 -1.96 8.33 -5.34
CA VAL A 110 -1.00 9.10 -4.55
C VAL A 110 -0.16 9.95 -5.50
N LEU A 111 -0.77 10.98 -6.08
CA LEU A 111 -0.20 11.74 -7.20
C LEU A 111 1.12 12.47 -6.87
N ASN A 112 1.41 12.71 -5.59
CA ASN A 112 2.61 13.43 -5.15
C ASN A 112 3.87 12.56 -4.98
N GLN A 113 3.78 11.24 -5.20
CA GLN A 113 4.95 10.35 -5.14
C GLN A 113 4.71 9.05 -5.93
N SER A 114 5.78 8.40 -6.37
CA SER A 114 5.66 7.11 -7.06
C SER A 114 5.11 6.02 -6.14
N GLY A 115 4.41 5.05 -6.74
CA GLY A 115 3.85 3.90 -6.05
C GLY A 115 4.91 3.04 -5.38
N ASN A 116 6.11 2.92 -5.96
CA ASN A 116 7.25 2.26 -5.33
C ASN A 116 7.66 2.97 -4.02
N LYS A 117 7.72 4.30 -4.04
CA LYS A 117 8.03 5.10 -2.83
C LYS A 117 6.92 4.99 -1.79
N SER A 118 5.66 4.92 -2.22
CA SER A 118 4.50 4.66 -1.34
C SER A 118 4.60 3.29 -0.67
N GLN A 119 4.92 2.25 -1.43
CA GLN A 119 5.09 0.90 -0.92
C GLN A 119 6.26 0.81 0.07
N GLN A 120 7.41 1.41 -0.27
CA GLN A 120 8.57 1.44 0.61
C GLN A 120 8.27 2.17 1.93
N LYS A 121 7.54 3.29 1.87
CA LYS A 121 7.08 3.98 3.09
C LYS A 121 6.25 3.05 3.96
N LEU A 122 5.33 2.28 3.38
CA LEU A 122 4.47 1.35 4.11
C LEU A 122 5.27 0.20 4.76
N GLN A 123 6.28 -0.32 4.07
CA GLN A 123 7.18 -1.35 4.62
C GLN A 123 7.94 -0.88 5.85
N ASN A 124 8.32 0.39 5.87
CA ASN A 124 9.03 0.98 7.00
C ASN A 124 8.11 1.35 8.18
N LYS A 125 6.78 1.18 8.06
CA LYS A 125 5.86 1.55 9.13
C LYS A 125 5.91 0.58 10.30
N HIS A 126 5.85 1.12 11.52
CA HIS A 126 5.74 0.36 12.76
C HIS A 126 4.34 0.52 13.37
N ILE A 127 3.61 -0.58 13.46
CA ILE A 127 2.26 -0.63 14.01
C ILE A 127 2.26 -1.33 15.37
N VAL A 128 1.68 -0.69 16.38
CA VAL A 128 1.42 -1.31 17.69
C VAL A 128 -0.04 -1.74 17.75
N ILE A 129 -0.31 -2.99 18.12
CA ILE A 129 -1.66 -3.53 18.29
C ILE A 129 -1.84 -3.92 19.75
N ILE A 130 -2.77 -3.25 20.43
CA ILE A 130 -3.16 -3.51 21.81
C ILE A 130 -4.50 -4.25 21.77
N GLY A 131 -4.48 -5.53 22.16
CA GLY A 131 -5.59 -6.47 21.99
C GLY A 131 -5.50 -7.23 20.66
N CYS A 132 -5.18 -8.51 20.70
CA CYS A 132 -5.06 -9.43 19.55
C CYS A 132 -6.34 -10.27 19.39
N GLY A 133 -7.46 -9.58 19.22
CA GLY A 133 -8.78 -10.18 18.99
C GLY A 133 -9.03 -10.53 17.51
N ALA A 134 -10.27 -10.89 17.20
CA ALA A 134 -10.71 -11.24 15.84
C ALA A 134 -10.52 -10.07 14.85
N VAL A 135 -11.02 -8.89 15.23
CA VAL A 135 -10.99 -7.68 14.39
C VAL A 135 -9.56 -7.20 14.17
N THR A 136 -8.79 -7.01 15.24
CA THR A 136 -7.40 -6.54 15.15
C THR A 136 -6.47 -7.56 14.51
N GLY A 137 -6.72 -8.87 14.70
CA GLY A 137 -5.99 -9.92 13.98
C GLY A 137 -6.23 -9.88 12.47
N ALA A 138 -7.48 -9.65 12.04
CA ALA A 138 -7.80 -9.46 10.61
C ALA A 138 -7.16 -8.18 10.04
N MET A 139 -7.14 -7.08 10.81
CA MET A 139 -6.41 -5.87 10.41
C MET A 139 -4.90 -6.10 10.28
N ALA A 140 -4.30 -6.79 11.25
CA ALA A 140 -2.87 -7.11 11.22
C ALA A 140 -2.52 -7.91 9.96
N GLU A 141 -3.38 -8.85 9.58
CA GLU A 141 -3.26 -9.57 8.32
C GLU A 141 -3.34 -8.63 7.10
N ILE A 142 -4.33 -7.75 7.03
CA ILE A 142 -4.48 -6.81 5.92
C ILE A 142 -3.26 -5.89 5.82
N LEU A 143 -2.77 -5.35 6.94
CA LEU A 143 -1.58 -4.50 7.00
C LEU A 143 -0.33 -5.25 6.57
N ALA A 144 -0.15 -6.48 7.03
CA ALA A 144 0.95 -7.35 6.63
C ALA A 144 0.91 -7.67 5.13
N ARG A 145 -0.28 -7.92 4.57
CA ARG A 145 -0.47 -8.15 3.12
C ARG A 145 -0.27 -6.87 2.30
N ALA A 146 -0.64 -5.72 2.85
CA ALA A 146 -0.40 -4.41 2.25
C ALA A 146 1.09 -4.03 2.31
N GLY A 147 1.86 -4.67 3.19
CA GLY A 147 3.31 -4.63 3.20
C GLY A 147 3.93 -3.99 4.42
N VAL A 148 3.20 -3.71 5.50
CA VAL A 148 3.80 -3.33 6.80
C VAL A 148 4.71 -4.46 7.28
N GLU A 149 5.94 -4.14 7.68
CA GLU A 149 6.92 -5.16 8.11
C GLU A 149 7.20 -5.15 9.62
N LYS A 150 6.78 -4.13 10.38
CA LYS A 150 7.08 -4.06 11.82
C LYS A 150 5.81 -3.96 12.67
N PHE A 151 5.64 -4.93 13.57
CA PHE A 151 4.52 -5.00 14.50
C PHE A 151 4.98 -5.13 15.95
N THR A 152 4.30 -4.45 16.87
CA THR A 152 4.30 -4.81 18.30
C THR A 152 2.91 -5.34 18.65
N LEU A 153 2.84 -6.54 19.23
CA LEU A 153 1.59 -7.21 19.58
C LEU A 153 1.47 -7.36 21.10
N ILE A 154 0.37 -6.85 21.66
CA ILE A 154 0.09 -6.89 23.10
C ILE A 154 -1.25 -7.57 23.33
N ASP A 155 -1.26 -8.71 24.02
CA ASP A 155 -2.46 -9.39 24.51
C ASP A 155 -2.04 -10.45 25.55
N ASP A 156 -2.77 -10.57 26.66
CA ASP A 156 -2.52 -11.54 27.72
C ASP A 156 -3.27 -12.87 27.53
N ARG A 157 -4.20 -12.94 26.58
CA ARG A 157 -5.11 -14.07 26.44
C ARG A 157 -4.48 -15.19 25.61
N LYS A 158 -4.85 -16.41 26.00
CA LYS A 158 -4.61 -17.64 25.25
C LYS A 158 -5.78 -17.94 24.32
N VAL A 159 -5.51 -18.68 23.25
CA VAL A 159 -6.53 -19.16 22.32
C VAL A 159 -7.49 -20.11 23.04
N ARG A 160 -8.79 -19.84 22.94
CA ARG A 160 -9.88 -20.71 23.42
C ARG A 160 -10.61 -21.34 22.24
N GLN A 161 -11.40 -22.38 22.51
CA GLN A 161 -12.20 -23.04 21.46
C GLN A 161 -13.16 -22.08 20.75
N SER A 162 -13.81 -21.16 21.47
CA SER A 162 -14.70 -20.14 20.88
C SER A 162 -13.98 -19.13 19.99
N ASP A 163 -12.66 -18.97 20.14
CA ASP A 163 -11.89 -18.06 19.30
C ASP A 163 -11.73 -18.60 17.87
N LEU A 164 -11.79 -19.93 17.66
CA LEU A 164 -11.68 -20.57 16.35
C LEU A 164 -12.79 -20.15 15.38
N LEU A 165 -13.95 -19.73 15.89
CA LEU A 165 -15.09 -19.31 15.07
C LEU A 165 -14.92 -17.92 14.45
N ARG A 166 -13.99 -17.11 14.98
CA ARG A 166 -13.89 -15.67 14.64
C ARG A 166 -12.47 -15.15 14.45
N HIS A 167 -11.43 -15.82 14.95
CA HIS A 167 -10.03 -15.43 14.76
C HIS A 167 -9.43 -16.24 13.60
N LEU A 168 -9.34 -15.64 12.42
CA LEU A 168 -8.86 -16.29 11.19
C LEU A 168 -7.44 -16.90 11.31
N PHE A 169 -6.63 -16.37 12.24
CA PHE A 169 -5.27 -16.80 12.50
C PHE A 169 -5.13 -18.00 13.45
N CYS A 170 -6.22 -18.44 14.10
CA CYS A 170 -6.20 -19.54 15.08
C CYS A 170 -6.57 -20.90 14.45
N ARG A 171 -5.99 -21.99 14.96
CA ARG A 171 -6.29 -23.39 14.59
C ARG A 171 -6.48 -24.26 15.83
N LEU A 172 -7.13 -25.41 15.66
CA LEU A 172 -7.49 -26.31 16.77
C LEU A 172 -6.29 -26.74 17.62
N ASN A 173 -5.15 -27.03 16.98
CA ASN A 173 -3.91 -27.43 17.64
C ASN A 173 -3.17 -26.27 18.35
N GLN A 174 -3.73 -25.06 18.34
CA GLN A 174 -3.14 -23.87 18.98
C GLN A 174 -3.91 -23.43 20.23
N ILE A 175 -4.96 -24.15 20.62
CA ILE A 175 -5.68 -23.89 21.88
C ILE A 175 -4.68 -23.94 23.04
N GLY A 176 -4.75 -22.95 23.94
CA GLY A 176 -3.84 -22.82 25.09
C GLY A 176 -2.55 -22.03 24.82
N ASN A 177 -2.23 -21.74 23.56
CA ASN A 177 -1.10 -20.85 23.20
C ASN A 177 -1.53 -19.39 23.26
N TYR A 178 -0.58 -18.47 23.47
CA TYR A 178 -0.87 -17.03 23.49
C TYR A 178 -1.31 -16.53 22.11
N LYS A 179 -2.34 -15.67 22.08
CA LYS A 179 -2.87 -15.11 20.84
C LYS A 179 -1.82 -14.31 20.07
N THR A 180 -0.98 -13.56 20.80
CA THR A 180 0.15 -12.80 20.24
C THR A 180 1.15 -13.69 19.50
N ASP A 181 1.52 -14.84 20.08
CA ASP A 181 2.46 -15.78 19.44
C ASP A 181 1.88 -16.39 18.16
N ILE A 182 0.61 -16.80 18.22
CA ILE A 182 -0.09 -17.34 17.06
C ILE A 182 -0.22 -16.30 15.97
N LEU A 183 -0.60 -15.07 16.32
CA LEU A 183 -0.71 -13.96 15.36
C LEU A 183 0.66 -13.63 14.76
N ALA A 184 1.71 -13.52 15.56
CA ALA A 184 3.07 -13.24 15.08
C ALA A 184 3.54 -14.29 14.06
N ASN A 185 3.35 -15.57 14.38
CA ASN A 185 3.69 -16.67 13.46
C ASN A 185 2.84 -16.64 12.20
N TYR A 186 1.56 -16.29 12.31
CA TYR A 186 0.66 -16.13 11.17
C TYR A 186 1.11 -14.99 10.24
N LEU A 187 1.47 -13.82 10.78
CA LEU A 187 1.99 -12.69 10.01
C LEU A 187 3.31 -13.05 9.30
N LYS A 188 4.24 -13.73 9.98
CA LYS A 188 5.50 -14.21 9.36
C LYS A 188 5.27 -15.17 8.20
N ARG A 189 4.22 -15.98 8.23
CA ARG A 189 3.82 -16.84 7.10
C ARG A 189 3.28 -16.04 5.91
N ILE A 190 2.68 -14.87 6.15
CA ILE A 190 2.26 -13.96 5.08
C ILE A 190 3.48 -13.32 4.42
N ASN A 191 4.42 -12.79 5.21
CA ASN A 191 5.66 -12.19 4.74
C ASN A 191 6.80 -12.48 5.73
N HIS A 192 7.83 -13.22 5.30
CA HIS A 192 8.96 -13.62 6.14
C HIS A 192 9.82 -12.44 6.62
N LYS A 193 9.70 -11.27 5.99
CA LYS A 193 10.38 -10.04 6.41
C LYS A 193 9.75 -9.39 7.65
N ILE A 194 8.54 -9.83 8.04
CA ILE A 194 7.83 -9.24 9.16
C ILE A 194 8.57 -9.51 10.48
N GLN A 195 8.84 -8.42 11.19
CA GLN A 195 9.40 -8.39 12.52
C GLN A 195 8.27 -8.12 13.53
N THR A 196 8.25 -8.91 14.60
CA THR A 196 7.24 -8.83 15.65
C THR A 196 7.89 -8.72 17.02
N LYS A 197 7.53 -7.69 17.79
CA LYS A 197 7.78 -7.63 19.24
C LYS A 197 6.50 -8.05 19.96
N ILE A 198 6.61 -8.89 20.98
CA ILE A 198 5.46 -9.50 21.65
C ILE A 198 5.48 -9.14 23.14
N PHE A 199 4.31 -8.80 23.69
CA PHE A 199 4.07 -8.66 25.12
C PHE A 199 2.84 -9.47 25.50
N HIS A 200 3.02 -10.44 26.41
CA HIS A 200 1.93 -11.24 26.98
C HIS A 200 1.30 -10.51 28.18
N GLU A 201 0.90 -9.26 27.95
CA GLU A 201 0.51 -8.32 29.02
C GLU A 201 -0.89 -7.76 28.79
N LYS A 202 -1.56 -7.46 29.91
CA LYS A 202 -2.85 -6.79 29.92
C LYS A 202 -2.67 -5.29 30.13
N LEU A 203 -3.46 -4.48 29.43
CA LEU A 203 -3.52 -3.04 29.71
C LEU A 203 -4.29 -2.79 31.02
N LEU A 204 -3.55 -2.32 32.02
CA LEU A 204 -4.05 -1.97 33.34
C LEU A 204 -3.89 -0.46 33.58
N PRO A 205 -4.60 0.13 34.56
CA PRO A 205 -4.46 1.55 34.91
C PRO A 205 -3.02 2.00 35.17
N GLN A 206 -2.20 1.13 35.76
CA GLN A 206 -0.79 1.38 36.12
C GLN A 206 0.23 0.99 35.05
N THR A 207 -0.18 0.37 33.93
CA THR A 207 0.74 -0.01 32.85
C THR A 207 1.53 1.21 32.36
N ASP A 208 2.86 1.10 32.31
CA ASP A 208 3.71 2.08 31.63
C ASP A 208 3.72 1.81 30.12
N LEU A 209 3.13 2.74 29.37
CA LEU A 209 2.99 2.63 27.92
C LEU A 209 4.32 2.81 27.16
N ASN A 210 5.36 3.36 27.80
CA ASN A 210 6.68 3.51 27.17
C ASN A 210 7.33 2.16 26.84
N ASN A 211 6.96 1.09 27.56
CA ASN A 211 7.47 -0.25 27.30
C ASN A 211 6.98 -0.80 25.94
N TRP A 212 5.77 -0.42 25.54
CA TRP A 212 5.10 -0.95 24.35
C TRP A 212 5.19 -0.01 23.15
N ILE A 213 5.17 1.31 23.39
CA ILE A 213 5.06 2.35 22.38
C ILE A 213 6.31 3.22 22.41
N THR A 214 7.26 2.90 21.53
CA THR A 214 8.50 3.64 21.29
C THR A 214 8.27 4.83 20.35
N ASP A 215 9.24 5.74 20.24
CA ASP A 215 9.11 6.98 19.46
C ASP A 215 9.09 6.75 17.94
N ASP A 216 9.48 5.56 17.48
CA ASP A 216 9.44 5.15 16.07
C ASP A 216 8.12 4.49 15.66
N VAL A 217 7.11 4.48 16.53
CA VAL A 217 5.78 3.94 16.23
C VAL A 217 4.99 4.93 15.36
N ASP A 218 4.43 4.42 14.25
CA ASP A 218 3.67 5.22 13.29
C ASP A 218 2.15 5.18 13.53
N LEU A 219 1.64 4.12 14.17
CA LEU A 219 0.21 3.96 14.45
C LEU A 219 0.01 3.01 15.63
N VAL A 220 -0.92 3.36 16.51
CA VAL A 220 -1.43 2.45 17.53
C VAL A 220 -2.86 2.06 17.20
N ILE A 221 -3.13 0.75 17.20
CA ILE A 221 -4.46 0.18 17.06
C ILE A 221 -4.90 -0.33 18.43
N ASN A 222 -5.96 0.26 18.98
CA ASN A 222 -6.58 -0.19 20.23
C ASN A 222 -7.79 -1.07 19.91
N GLY A 223 -7.69 -2.36 20.23
CA GLY A 223 -8.75 -3.34 20.18
C GLY A 223 -9.04 -4.02 21.51
N CYS A 224 -8.60 -3.44 22.63
CA CYS A 224 -8.90 -3.96 23.96
C CYS A 224 -10.35 -3.70 24.33
N ASP A 225 -11.11 -4.78 24.51
CA ASP A 225 -12.48 -4.79 25.02
C ASP A 225 -12.54 -4.69 26.55
N GLU A 226 -11.52 -5.23 27.25
CA GLU A 226 -11.46 -5.28 28.70
C GLU A 226 -10.09 -4.82 29.26
N PRO A 227 -10.02 -3.79 30.13
CA PRO A 227 -11.13 -2.96 30.64
C PRO A 227 -11.84 -2.18 29.53
N TYR A 228 -13.06 -1.71 29.80
CA TYR A 228 -13.91 -0.99 28.84
C TYR A 228 -13.13 -0.09 27.87
N ILE A 229 -13.39 -0.26 26.57
CA ILE A 229 -12.62 0.36 25.49
C ILE A 229 -12.52 1.90 25.60
N GLY A 230 -13.50 2.55 26.22
CA GLY A 230 -13.43 4.00 26.49
C GLY A 230 -12.30 4.37 27.46
N HIS A 231 -12.08 3.57 28.51
CA HIS A 231 -11.00 3.80 29.48
C HIS A 231 -9.63 3.53 28.88
N THR A 232 -9.49 2.43 28.13
CA THR A 232 -8.23 2.10 27.46
C THR A 232 -7.90 3.16 26.41
N SER A 233 -8.88 3.60 25.61
CA SER A 233 -8.70 4.64 24.61
C SER A 233 -8.35 5.99 25.23
N LEU A 234 -8.93 6.37 26.36
CA LEU A 234 -8.57 7.61 27.05
C LEU A 234 -7.12 7.59 27.57
N LYS A 235 -6.70 6.47 28.17
CA LYS A 235 -5.34 6.30 28.67
C LYS A 235 -4.32 6.34 27.53
N ILE A 236 -4.52 5.52 26.50
CA ILE A 236 -3.63 5.43 25.34
C ILE A 236 -3.64 6.78 24.60
N GLY A 237 -4.81 7.35 24.31
CA GLY A 237 -4.94 8.61 23.58
C GLY A 237 -4.19 9.78 24.25
N ARG A 238 -4.29 9.93 25.58
CA ARG A 238 -3.53 10.96 26.33
C ARG A 238 -2.02 10.78 26.23
N PHE A 239 -1.55 9.54 26.20
CA PHE A 239 -0.13 9.23 26.02
C PHE A 239 0.33 9.56 24.60
N LEU A 240 -0.44 9.14 23.58
CA LEU A 240 -0.09 9.33 22.17
C LEU A 240 -0.20 10.78 21.71
N GLN A 241 -1.13 11.57 22.27
CA GLN A 241 -1.26 12.99 21.98
C GLN A 241 0.05 13.75 22.20
N LYS A 242 0.77 13.44 23.28
CA LYS A 242 2.07 14.05 23.60
C LYS A 242 3.18 13.67 22.63
N LYS A 243 3.03 12.54 21.92
CA LYS A 243 4.01 11.99 20.98
C LYS A 243 3.64 12.24 19.51
N ASN A 244 2.49 12.86 19.24
CA ASN A 244 1.94 13.04 17.89
C ASN A 244 1.82 11.72 17.10
N ILE A 245 1.46 10.64 17.79
CA ILE A 245 1.26 9.32 17.18
C ILE A 245 -0.25 9.13 16.97
N PRO A 246 -0.72 8.79 15.76
CA PRO A 246 -2.13 8.54 15.53
C PRO A 246 -2.59 7.26 16.23
N MET A 247 -3.84 7.27 16.69
CA MET A 247 -4.51 6.12 17.27
C MET A 247 -5.74 5.77 16.44
N TYR A 248 -5.95 4.48 16.22
CA TYR A 248 -7.17 3.96 15.65
C TYR A 248 -7.83 3.01 16.64
N VAL A 249 -9.10 3.26 16.96
CA VAL A 249 -9.86 2.48 17.94
C VAL A 249 -10.87 1.61 17.21
N MET A 250 -10.90 0.33 17.55
CA MET A 250 -11.85 -0.61 16.99
C MET A 250 -12.32 -1.61 18.03
N GLY A 251 -13.58 -1.97 17.99
CA GLY A 251 -14.16 -2.94 18.90
C GLY A 251 -15.67 -2.81 18.88
N ASP A 252 -16.33 -3.82 19.42
CA ASP A 252 -17.76 -3.73 19.67
C ASP A 252 -17.98 -3.11 21.05
N LEU A 253 -19.06 -2.33 21.19
CA LEU A 253 -19.56 -1.97 22.51
C LEU A 253 -20.27 -3.22 23.03
N MET A 254 -19.58 -4.03 23.86
CA MET A 254 -20.35 -4.89 24.75
C MET A 254 -21.15 -3.96 25.64
N HIS A 255 -22.43 -3.78 25.29
CA HIS A 255 -23.42 -3.19 26.18
C HIS A 255 -23.39 -4.00 27.47
N ILE A 256 -22.92 -3.36 28.54
CA ILE A 256 -22.99 -3.84 29.91
C ILE A 256 -24.46 -3.88 30.32
#